data_AF-A0A814YW20-F1
#
_entry.id   AF-A0A814YW20-F1
#
_cell.length_a   1.000
_cell.length_b   1.000
_cell.length_c   1.000
_cell.angle_alpha   90.00
_cell.angle_beta   90.00
_cell.angle_gamma   90.00
#
_symmetry.space_group_name_H-M   'P 1'
#
loop_
_entity.id
_entity.type
_entity.pdbx_description
1 polymer ?
#
loop_
_entity_poly.entity_id
_entity_poly.type
_entity_poly.pdbx_seq_one_letter_code
_entity_poly.pdbx_strand_id
1 'polypeptide(L)'
;MANNTPLTSDFYWACHEGEVDKVKNYMKNLTTEQLNKIEPNGSTALHAASFYGNEQIVRLLLEKGVSRSIRNRYSLTAYEEASTDEVKKLFQRQSATDRFVGGMQGEQIEWMKVDSEIKKKAADQRKLHNQEWDKLNICGHVKYIREKYINKSLQNIDGIDLINYYYIKAYEDNDPVQVLTAYTAETDYYKVLNHQLAVVHEDSWSDGLENRFGRNKILTIMTSHPSLSCFTFFGFTYRGMRVTETNLSQYVVGTQLMNKAFLSTSKDRQIAESFAKQVEETNDGKIGALCSYDIRNNRS
;
A
#
# COMPACT_ATOMS: atom_id res chain seq x y z
N MET A 1 37.76 -19.78 6.11
CA MET A 1 36.85 -18.63 6.30
C MET A 1 35.47 -19.20 6.57
N ALA A 2 34.95 -19.02 7.78
CA ALA A 2 33.73 -19.68 8.24
C ALA A 2 32.49 -19.05 7.59
N ASN A 3 31.93 -19.72 6.58
CA ASN A 3 30.57 -19.49 6.11
C ASN A 3 29.62 -20.22 7.06
N ASN A 4 29.11 -19.52 8.06
CA ASN A 4 28.04 -20.02 8.91
C ASN A 4 26.79 -19.17 8.67
N THR A 5 25.83 -19.70 7.92
CA THR A 5 24.47 -19.18 7.79
C THR A 5 23.45 -20.13 8.45
N PRO A 6 23.37 -20.23 9.80
CA PRO A 6 22.34 -21.04 10.49
C PRO A 6 21.10 -20.23 10.91
N LEU A 7 21.20 -18.90 10.98
CA LEU A 7 20.21 -18.03 11.64
C LEU A 7 18.77 -18.13 11.11
N THR A 8 18.59 -18.53 9.85
CA THR A 8 17.25 -18.57 9.22
C THR A 8 16.50 -19.88 9.48
N SER A 9 17.22 -21.01 9.58
CA SER A 9 16.62 -22.28 10.01
C SER A 9 16.21 -22.21 11.49
N ASP A 10 17.05 -21.61 12.34
CA ASP A 10 16.76 -21.52 13.78
C ASP A 10 15.53 -20.64 14.07
N PHE A 11 15.35 -19.56 13.31
CA PHE A 11 14.16 -18.71 13.42
C PHE A 11 12.89 -19.46 13.02
N TYR A 12 12.95 -20.22 11.91
CA TYR A 12 11.83 -21.03 11.46
C TYR A 12 11.44 -22.06 12.53
N TRP A 13 12.41 -22.79 13.09
CA TRP A 13 12.15 -23.78 14.14
C TRP A 13 11.63 -23.14 15.43
N ALA A 14 12.12 -21.96 15.82
CA ALA A 14 11.55 -21.24 16.95
C ALA A 14 10.07 -20.86 16.73
N CYS A 15 9.68 -20.53 15.49
CA CYS A 15 8.29 -20.25 15.13
C CYS A 15 7.42 -21.51 15.08
N HIS A 16 8.00 -22.62 14.65
CA HIS A 16 7.38 -23.95 14.64
C HIS A 16 7.11 -24.46 16.07
N GLU A 17 8.11 -24.41 16.94
CA GLU A 17 8.07 -24.95 18.30
C GLU A 17 7.35 -24.03 19.31
N GLY A 18 6.91 -22.84 18.89
CA GLY A 18 6.18 -21.92 19.76
C GLY A 18 7.08 -21.12 20.72
N GLU A 19 8.38 -20.99 20.44
CA GLU A 19 9.36 -20.34 21.31
C GLU A 19 9.34 -18.80 21.21
N VAL A 20 8.31 -18.19 21.80
CA VAL A 20 8.02 -16.73 21.70
C VAL A 20 9.21 -15.84 22.04
N ASP A 21 9.95 -16.13 23.10
CA ASP A 21 11.06 -15.26 23.55
C ASP A 21 12.26 -15.33 22.59
N LYS A 22 12.56 -16.51 22.04
CA LYS A 22 13.57 -16.66 20.98
C LYS A 22 13.15 -15.91 19.72
N VAL A 23 11.89 -16.06 19.30
CA VAL A 23 11.34 -15.33 18.15
C VAL A 23 11.49 -13.82 18.33
N LYS A 24 11.07 -13.27 19.48
CA LYS A 24 11.23 -11.84 19.79
C LYS A 24 12.70 -11.41 19.74
N ASN A 25 13.62 -12.24 20.23
CA ASN A 25 15.04 -11.92 20.20
C ASN A 25 15.60 -11.90 18.78
N TYR A 26 15.26 -12.89 17.95
CA TYR A 26 15.67 -12.94 16.54
C TYR A 26 15.12 -11.75 15.75
N MET A 27 13.85 -11.40 15.95
CA MET A 27 13.18 -10.29 15.26
C MET A 27 13.80 -8.91 15.49
N LYS A 28 14.66 -8.74 16.49
CA LYS A 28 15.39 -7.47 16.70
C LYS A 28 16.42 -7.21 15.60
N ASN A 29 16.96 -8.26 15.00
CA ASN A 29 18.09 -8.19 14.08
C ASN A 29 17.75 -8.68 12.66
N LEU A 30 16.56 -9.27 12.46
CA LEU A 30 16.14 -9.81 11.16
C LEU A 30 15.38 -8.75 10.35
N THR A 31 15.71 -8.65 9.06
CA THR A 31 14.96 -7.83 8.09
C THR A 31 13.67 -8.54 7.65
N THR A 32 12.70 -7.79 7.12
CA THR A 32 11.45 -8.39 6.61
C THR A 32 11.69 -9.41 5.50
N GLU A 33 12.72 -9.23 4.68
CA GLU A 33 13.13 -10.22 3.67
C GLU A 33 13.54 -11.55 4.32
N GLN A 34 14.34 -11.50 5.39
CA GLN A 34 14.76 -12.69 6.13
C GLN A 34 13.58 -13.37 6.84
N LEU A 35 12.61 -12.59 7.34
CA LEU A 35 11.38 -13.13 7.94
C LEU A 35 10.47 -13.79 6.89
N ASN A 36 10.48 -13.31 5.65
CA ASN A 36 9.74 -13.86 4.51
C ASN A 36 10.46 -15.02 3.81
N LYS A 37 11.64 -15.42 4.29
CA LYS A 37 12.43 -16.48 3.67
C LYS A 37 11.62 -17.77 3.60
N ILE A 38 11.72 -18.43 2.44
CA ILE A 38 11.13 -19.72 2.17
C ILE A 38 12.16 -20.79 2.55
N GLU A 39 11.77 -21.70 3.44
CA GLU A 39 12.58 -22.83 3.85
C GLU A 39 12.57 -23.96 2.81
N PRO A 40 13.46 -24.96 2.88
CA PRO A 40 13.52 -26.06 1.91
C PRO A 40 12.21 -26.85 1.75
N ASN A 41 11.33 -26.79 2.75
CA ASN A 41 9.99 -27.37 2.68
C ASN A 41 8.97 -26.48 1.95
N GLY A 42 9.40 -25.37 1.35
CA GLY A 42 8.57 -24.40 0.67
C GLY A 42 7.79 -23.47 1.60
N SER A 43 7.91 -23.59 2.93
CA SER A 43 7.12 -22.82 3.89
C SER A 43 7.91 -21.66 4.48
N THR A 44 7.22 -20.61 4.94
CA THR A 44 7.83 -19.51 5.69
C THR A 44 7.64 -19.70 7.19
N ALA A 45 8.31 -18.89 8.01
CA ALA A 45 8.08 -18.87 9.46
C ALA A 45 6.60 -18.59 9.82
N LEU A 46 5.90 -17.78 9.02
CA LEU A 46 4.46 -17.54 9.20
C LEU A 46 3.62 -18.79 8.93
N HIS A 47 3.96 -19.59 7.92
CA HIS A 47 3.29 -20.88 7.68
C HIS A 47 3.47 -21.81 8.88
N ALA A 48 4.70 -21.96 9.39
CA ALA A 48 4.97 -22.77 10.56
C ALA A 48 4.15 -22.31 11.78
N ALA A 49 4.26 -21.03 12.15
CA ALA A 49 3.51 -20.50 13.29
C ALA A 49 1.99 -20.68 13.13
N SER A 50 1.46 -20.55 11.90
CA SER A 50 0.03 -20.69 11.64
C SER A 50 -0.44 -22.14 11.69
N PHE A 51 0.34 -23.06 11.12
CA PHE A 51 0.03 -24.49 11.10
C PHE A 51 0.09 -25.10 12.52
N TYR A 52 1.07 -24.70 13.34
CA TYR A 52 1.18 -25.20 14.72
C TYR A 52 0.30 -24.45 15.73
N GLY A 53 -0.50 -23.46 15.29
CA GLY A 53 -1.44 -22.77 16.17
C GLY A 53 -0.78 -21.76 17.12
N ASN A 54 0.45 -21.31 16.82
CA ASN A 54 1.23 -20.41 17.67
C ASN A 54 0.74 -18.96 17.54
N GLU A 55 -0.45 -18.67 18.06
CA GLU A 55 -1.16 -17.39 17.91
C GLU A 55 -0.30 -16.15 18.23
N GLN A 56 0.46 -16.20 19.33
CA GLN A 56 1.30 -15.07 19.75
C GLN A 56 2.41 -14.80 18.73
N ILE A 57 3.00 -15.84 18.14
CA ILE A 57 4.04 -15.72 17.13
C ILE A 57 3.44 -15.24 15.81
N VAL A 58 2.27 -15.75 15.43
CA VAL A 58 1.52 -15.25 14.26
C VAL A 58 1.27 -13.76 14.41
N ARG A 59 0.80 -13.29 15.57
CA ARG A 59 0.60 -11.86 15.83
C ARG A 59 1.90 -11.05 15.66
N LEU A 60 3.00 -11.48 16.28
CA LEU A 60 4.29 -10.80 16.18
C LEU A 60 4.80 -10.71 14.74
N LEU A 61 4.67 -11.80 13.99
CA LEU A 61 5.06 -11.85 12.57
C LEU A 61 4.22 -10.88 11.74
N LEU A 62 2.89 -10.91 11.90
CA LEU A 62 1.97 -10.03 11.18
C LEU A 62 2.21 -8.55 11.52
N GLU A 63 2.49 -8.22 12.78
CA GLU A 63 2.88 -6.87 13.23
C GLU A 63 4.20 -6.40 12.60
N LYS A 64 5.14 -7.32 12.33
CA LYS A 64 6.39 -7.04 11.61
C LYS A 64 6.22 -6.90 10.09
N GLY A 65 4.99 -6.96 9.60
CA GLY A 65 4.68 -6.77 8.19
C GLY A 65 5.15 -7.92 7.29
N VAL A 66 5.29 -9.14 7.83
CA VAL A 66 5.60 -10.29 6.95
C VAL A 66 4.53 -10.48 5.89
N SER A 67 4.93 -11.04 4.75
CA SER A 67 4.03 -11.25 3.63
C SER A 67 3.01 -12.34 3.96
N ARG A 68 1.73 -11.98 3.86
CA ARG A 68 0.59 -12.88 4.05
C ARG A 68 0.26 -13.71 2.80
N SER A 69 0.87 -13.37 1.66
CA SER A 69 0.49 -13.90 0.34
C SER A 69 1.47 -14.92 -0.24
N ILE A 70 2.56 -15.22 0.46
CA ILE A 70 3.49 -16.28 0.05
C ILE A 70 2.74 -17.61 0.11
N ARG A 71 2.84 -18.39 -0.97
CA ARG A 71 2.29 -19.75 -1.05
C ARG A 71 3.40 -20.76 -0.87
N ASN A 72 3.15 -21.78 -0.07
CA ASN A 72 4.08 -22.89 0.12
C ASN A 72 4.06 -23.88 -1.07
N ARG A 73 4.81 -24.99 -0.96
CA ARG A 73 4.86 -26.04 -2.00
C ARG A 73 3.53 -26.74 -2.28
N TYR A 74 2.56 -26.62 -1.36
CA TYR A 74 1.19 -27.10 -1.54
C TYR A 74 0.28 -26.04 -2.17
N SER A 75 0.86 -24.92 -2.62
CA SER A 75 0.14 -23.74 -3.08
C SER A 75 -0.79 -23.12 -2.03
N LEU A 76 -0.53 -23.34 -0.74
CA LEU A 76 -1.32 -22.77 0.35
C LEU A 76 -0.60 -21.57 0.96
N THR A 77 -1.35 -20.54 1.35
CA THR A 77 -0.88 -19.43 2.18
C THR A 77 -0.90 -19.82 3.66
N ALA A 78 -0.18 -19.08 4.50
CA ALA A 78 -0.20 -19.32 5.95
C ALA A 78 -1.60 -19.20 6.58
N TYR A 79 -2.48 -18.37 6.00
CA TYR A 79 -3.89 -18.30 6.38
C TYR A 79 -4.65 -19.60 6.06
N GLU A 80 -4.43 -20.15 4.86
CA GLU A 80 -5.07 -21.40 4.42
C GLU A 80 -4.54 -22.62 5.21
N GLU A 81 -3.28 -22.55 5.69
CA GLU A 81 -2.64 -23.59 6.51
C GLU A 81 -2.92 -23.47 8.01
N ALA A 82 -3.61 -22.43 8.45
CA ALA A 82 -3.87 -22.16 9.87
C ALA A 82 -4.70 -23.28 10.52
N SER A 83 -4.19 -23.82 11.64
CA SER A 83 -4.81 -24.96 12.33
C SER A 83 -6.06 -24.61 13.14
N THR A 84 -6.20 -23.36 13.57
CA THR A 84 -7.33 -22.90 14.39
C THR A 84 -8.04 -21.71 13.76
N ASP A 85 -9.32 -21.54 14.08
CA ASP A 85 -10.10 -20.38 13.64
C ASP A 85 -9.61 -19.11 14.34
N GLU A 86 -9.04 -19.22 15.53
CA GLU A 86 -8.37 -18.15 16.29
C GLU A 86 -7.19 -17.60 15.49
N VAL A 87 -6.30 -18.47 14.98
CA VAL A 87 -5.21 -18.05 14.09
C VAL A 87 -5.76 -17.42 12.83
N LYS A 88 -6.79 -18.00 12.18
CA LYS A 88 -7.42 -17.41 10.99
C LYS A 88 -7.96 -16.00 11.25
N LYS A 89 -8.55 -15.75 12.42
CA LYS A 89 -9.01 -14.41 12.81
C LYS A 89 -7.86 -13.40 12.92
N LEU A 90 -6.63 -13.82 13.21
CA LEU A 90 -5.47 -12.91 13.22
C LEU A 90 -5.10 -12.39 11.83
N PHE A 91 -5.42 -13.14 10.76
CA PHE A 91 -5.24 -12.70 9.38
C PHE A 91 -6.35 -11.76 8.92
N GLN A 92 -7.51 -11.79 9.59
CA GLN A 92 -8.54 -10.82 9.34
C GLN A 92 -7.99 -9.46 9.75
N ARG A 93 -7.90 -8.56 8.78
CA ARG A 93 -7.58 -7.16 9.05
C ARG A 93 -8.63 -6.66 10.03
N GLN A 94 -8.23 -6.17 11.20
CA GLN A 94 -9.15 -5.46 12.09
C GLN A 94 -9.89 -4.40 11.28
N SER A 95 -11.22 -4.36 11.46
CA SER A 95 -12.11 -3.47 10.74
C SER A 95 -11.57 -2.04 10.80
N ALA A 96 -11.14 -1.52 9.64
CA ALA A 96 -10.89 -0.12 9.38
C ALA A 96 -10.07 0.65 10.45
N THR A 97 -8.84 0.24 10.73
CA THR A 97 -7.85 1.23 11.22
C THR A 97 -7.52 2.14 10.04
N ASP A 98 -7.93 3.41 10.07
CA ASP A 98 -7.46 4.67 9.42
C ASP A 98 -6.53 4.65 8.17
N ARG A 99 -6.38 3.51 7.50
CA ARG A 99 -5.35 3.23 6.50
C ARG A 99 -5.67 3.91 5.18
N PHE A 100 -6.80 4.58 5.07
CA PHE A 100 -7.10 5.40 3.90
C PHE A 100 -7.82 6.69 4.31
N VAL A 101 -7.67 7.11 5.57
CA VAL A 101 -8.36 8.28 6.12
C VAL A 101 -7.30 9.28 6.54
N GLY A 102 -7.21 10.40 5.82
CA GLY A 102 -6.36 11.53 6.21
C GLY A 102 -4.88 11.40 5.86
N GLY A 103 -4.33 12.47 5.27
CA GLY A 103 -2.89 12.65 5.09
C GLY A 103 -2.16 12.85 6.42
N MET A 104 -0.82 12.85 6.35
CA MET A 104 0.02 13.27 7.48
C MET A 104 -0.37 14.71 7.88
N GLN A 105 -0.57 14.94 9.19
CA GLN A 105 -0.72 16.27 9.78
C GLN A 105 -1.89 17.14 9.26
N GLY A 106 -3.05 16.55 9.00
CA GLY A 106 -4.30 17.32 8.94
C GLY A 106 -4.54 18.13 7.66
N GLU A 107 -3.61 18.18 6.72
CA GLU A 107 -3.84 18.72 5.38
C GLU A 107 -4.52 17.67 4.49
N GLN A 108 -5.85 17.59 4.58
CA GLN A 108 -6.67 16.93 3.57
C GLN A 108 -6.85 17.88 2.39
N ILE A 109 -5.91 17.86 1.45
CA ILE A 109 -6.12 18.45 0.13
C ILE A 109 -6.24 17.29 -0.86
N GLU A 110 -7.46 16.81 -1.08
CA GLU A 110 -7.69 15.64 -1.93
C GLU A 110 -8.34 15.96 -3.28
N TRP A 111 -8.61 17.24 -3.55
CA TRP A 111 -9.35 17.60 -4.76
C TRP A 111 -8.81 18.89 -5.34
N MET A 112 -8.59 18.87 -6.66
CA MET A 112 -8.64 20.11 -7.42
C MET A 112 -9.97 20.13 -8.16
N LYS A 113 -10.72 21.23 -7.98
CA LYS A 113 -11.83 21.54 -8.88
C LYS A 113 -11.28 21.54 -10.29
N VAL A 114 -11.90 20.75 -11.15
CA VAL A 114 -11.41 20.56 -12.50
C VAL A 114 -11.87 21.73 -13.35
N ASP A 115 -11.00 22.71 -13.55
CA ASP A 115 -11.16 23.66 -14.64
C ASP A 115 -10.60 23.08 -15.96
N SER A 116 -10.77 23.82 -17.05
CA SER A 116 -10.30 23.45 -18.38
C SER A 116 -8.77 23.32 -18.47
N GLU A 117 -8.03 24.06 -17.65
CA GLU A 117 -6.57 24.09 -17.67
C GLU A 117 -5.98 22.82 -17.03
N ILE A 118 -6.56 22.38 -15.91
CA ILE A 118 -6.15 21.15 -15.23
C ILE A 118 -6.43 19.93 -16.13
N LYS A 119 -7.58 19.88 -16.82
CA LYS A 119 -7.86 18.81 -17.81
C LYS A 119 -6.77 18.74 -18.88
N LYS A 120 -6.33 19.89 -19.38
CA LYS A 120 -5.28 19.99 -20.40
C LYS A 120 -3.93 19.55 -19.85
N LYS A 121 -3.50 20.04 -18.68
CA LYS A 121 -2.26 19.63 -18.01
C LYS A 121 -2.22 18.11 -17.75
N ALA A 122 -3.32 17.53 -17.29
CA ALA A 122 -3.43 16.08 -17.09
C ALA A 122 -3.40 15.28 -18.42
N ALA A 123 -3.97 15.82 -19.50
CA ALA A 123 -3.89 15.21 -20.83
C ALA A 123 -2.45 15.27 -21.39
N ASP A 124 -1.77 16.40 -21.24
CA ASP A 124 -0.39 16.58 -21.71
C ASP A 124 0.60 15.70 -20.93
N GLN A 125 0.43 15.59 -19.61
CA GLN A 125 1.20 14.64 -18.79
C GLN A 125 0.98 13.19 -19.23
N ARG A 126 -0.26 12.79 -19.53
CA ARG A 126 -0.57 11.46 -20.06
C ARG A 126 0.11 11.20 -21.41
N LYS A 127 0.11 12.18 -22.32
CA LYS A 127 0.78 12.07 -23.62
C LYS A 127 2.29 11.90 -23.46
N LEU A 128 2.93 12.74 -22.65
CA LEU A 128 4.36 12.63 -22.35
C LEU A 128 4.70 11.27 -21.73
N HIS A 129 3.84 10.79 -20.83
CA HIS A 129 4.07 9.51 -20.17
C HIS A 129 3.93 8.33 -21.13
N ASN A 130 2.89 8.32 -21.98
CA ASN A 130 2.70 7.24 -22.97
C ASN A 130 3.87 7.14 -23.94
N GLN A 131 4.50 8.26 -24.33
CA GLN A 131 5.69 8.26 -25.20
C GLN A 131 6.93 7.61 -24.55
N GLU A 132 7.03 7.67 -23.22
CA GLU A 132 8.13 7.07 -22.45
C GLU A 132 7.81 5.66 -21.93
N TRP A 133 6.52 5.31 -21.85
CA TRP A 133 6.01 4.03 -21.35
C TRP A 133 6.43 2.86 -22.23
N ASP A 134 6.27 2.98 -23.56
CA ASP A 134 6.59 1.91 -24.50
C ASP A 134 8.09 1.59 -24.59
N LYS A 135 8.95 2.40 -23.97
CA LYS A 135 10.41 2.22 -23.98
C LYS A 135 10.92 1.26 -22.90
N LEU A 136 10.11 0.93 -21.89
CA LEU A 136 10.55 0.12 -20.75
C LEU A 136 9.53 -0.98 -20.44
N ASN A 137 10.02 -2.19 -20.18
CA ASN A 137 9.22 -3.22 -19.53
C ASN A 137 9.02 -2.90 -18.04
N ILE A 138 8.17 -3.67 -17.35
CA ILE A 138 7.90 -3.45 -15.91
C ILE A 138 9.19 -3.45 -15.08
N CYS A 139 10.16 -4.32 -15.37
CA CYS A 139 11.46 -4.32 -14.70
C CYS A 139 12.19 -2.97 -14.83
N GLY A 140 12.19 -2.36 -16.01
CA GLY A 140 12.80 -1.05 -16.24
C GLY A 140 12.12 0.07 -15.43
N HIS A 141 10.79 0.07 -15.38
CA HIS A 141 10.05 1.02 -14.54
C HIS A 141 10.32 0.81 -13.05
N VAL A 142 10.28 -0.44 -12.58
CA VAL A 142 10.53 -0.81 -11.19
C VAL A 142 11.94 -0.44 -10.77
N LYS A 143 12.95 -0.72 -11.60
CA LYS A 143 14.35 -0.32 -11.35
C LYS A 143 14.47 1.18 -11.17
N TYR A 144 13.88 1.97 -12.07
CA TYR A 144 13.89 3.43 -11.97
C TYR A 144 13.22 3.90 -10.67
N ILE A 145 12.05 3.37 -10.33
CA ILE A 145 11.32 3.74 -9.09
C ILE A 145 12.18 3.44 -7.86
N ARG A 146 12.82 2.27 -7.80
CA ARG A 146 13.70 1.90 -6.68
C ARG A 146 14.86 2.89 -6.54
N GLU A 147 15.62 3.11 -7.62
CA GLU A 147 16.84 3.92 -7.58
C GLU A 147 16.58 5.42 -7.39
N LYS A 148 15.49 5.93 -7.97
CA LYS A 148 15.23 7.38 -8.06
C LYS A 148 14.22 7.89 -7.06
N TYR A 149 13.35 7.02 -6.53
CA TYR A 149 12.32 7.41 -5.59
C TYR A 149 12.45 6.69 -4.25
N ILE A 150 12.38 5.36 -4.22
CA ILE A 150 12.38 4.62 -2.94
C ILE A 150 13.69 4.85 -2.19
N ASN A 151 14.82 4.60 -2.85
CA ASN A 151 16.14 4.71 -2.24
C ASN A 151 16.55 6.15 -1.92
N LYS A 152 15.90 7.17 -2.49
CA LYS A 152 16.27 8.58 -2.28
C LYS A 152 15.30 9.30 -1.33
N SER A 153 14.01 9.07 -1.51
CA SER A 153 12.94 9.88 -0.92
C SER A 153 12.14 9.16 0.16
N LEU A 154 12.27 7.83 0.30
CA LEU A 154 11.49 7.01 1.25
C LEU A 154 12.33 6.31 2.33
N GLN A 155 13.60 6.69 2.52
CA GLN A 155 14.51 5.98 3.43
C GLN A 155 14.04 5.92 4.90
N ASN A 156 13.23 6.89 5.34
CA ASN A 156 12.80 7.04 6.74
C ASN A 156 11.35 6.61 6.99
N ILE A 157 10.76 5.81 6.10
CA ILE A 157 9.37 5.36 6.25
C ILE A 157 9.29 4.06 7.04
N ASP A 158 8.27 3.94 7.89
CA ASP A 158 7.99 2.67 8.57
C ASP A 158 7.63 1.59 7.54
N GLY A 159 8.20 0.39 7.72
CA GLY A 159 8.05 -0.73 6.79
C GLY A 159 8.83 -0.61 5.48
N ILE A 160 9.89 0.22 5.39
CA ILE A 160 10.73 0.35 4.18
C ILE A 160 11.27 -0.99 3.65
N ASP A 161 11.62 -1.92 4.54
CA ASP A 161 12.11 -3.24 4.16
C ASP A 161 11.04 -4.06 3.42
N LEU A 162 9.78 -3.97 3.86
CA LEU A 162 8.66 -4.63 3.21
C LEU A 162 8.36 -4.01 1.84
N ILE A 163 8.44 -2.67 1.73
CA ILE A 163 8.29 -1.97 0.46
C ILE A 163 9.38 -2.44 -0.51
N ASN A 164 10.65 -2.46 -0.06
CA ASN A 164 11.78 -2.92 -0.86
C ASN A 164 11.60 -4.37 -1.30
N TYR A 165 11.16 -5.27 -0.41
CA TYR A 165 10.87 -6.66 -0.74
C TYR A 165 9.88 -6.77 -1.91
N TYR A 166 8.74 -6.07 -1.87
CA TYR A 166 7.78 -6.13 -2.97
C TYR A 166 8.31 -5.53 -4.27
N TYR A 167 9.12 -4.46 -4.21
CA TYR A 167 9.73 -3.89 -5.41
C TYR A 167 10.86 -4.75 -5.99
N ILE A 168 11.60 -5.50 -5.16
CA ILE A 168 12.55 -6.52 -5.63
C ILE A 168 11.77 -7.64 -6.32
N LYS A 169 10.71 -8.14 -5.69
CA LYS A 169 9.87 -9.18 -6.28
C LYS A 169 9.20 -8.74 -7.58
N ALA A 170 8.72 -7.50 -7.65
CA ALA A 170 8.18 -6.91 -8.88
C ALA A 170 9.19 -6.95 -10.04
N TYR A 171 10.48 -6.75 -9.71
CA TYR A 171 11.58 -6.77 -10.66
C TYR A 171 11.95 -8.19 -11.07
N GLU A 172 12.15 -9.09 -10.11
CA GLU A 172 12.58 -10.48 -10.33
C GLU A 172 11.52 -11.31 -11.05
N ASP A 173 10.26 -11.19 -10.62
CA ASP A 173 9.14 -11.95 -11.17
C ASP A 173 8.49 -11.27 -12.39
N ASN A 174 8.96 -10.06 -12.77
CA ASN A 174 8.34 -9.24 -13.80
C ASN A 174 6.83 -9.04 -13.54
N ASP A 175 6.46 -8.85 -12.26
CA ASP A 175 5.08 -8.84 -11.78
C ASP A 175 4.65 -7.43 -11.30
N PRO A 176 3.80 -6.72 -12.07
CA PRO A 176 3.29 -5.40 -11.69
C PRO A 176 2.35 -5.45 -10.47
N VAL A 177 1.77 -6.61 -10.14
CA VAL A 177 0.89 -6.77 -8.97
C VAL A 177 1.66 -6.48 -7.69
N GLN A 178 2.96 -6.78 -7.63
CA GLN A 178 3.77 -6.49 -6.45
C GLN A 178 3.91 -4.98 -6.18
N VAL A 179 3.82 -4.13 -7.21
CA VAL A 179 3.80 -2.66 -7.03
C VAL A 179 2.51 -2.23 -6.32
N LEU A 180 1.37 -2.83 -6.68
CA LEU A 180 0.09 -2.61 -6.00
C LEU A 180 0.09 -3.21 -4.59
N THR A 181 0.71 -4.38 -4.41
CA THR A 181 0.88 -5.01 -3.09
C THR A 181 1.72 -4.14 -2.17
N ALA A 182 2.81 -3.54 -2.67
CA ALA A 182 3.62 -2.59 -1.90
C ALA A 182 2.78 -1.40 -1.43
N TYR A 183 1.98 -0.83 -2.33
CA TYR A 183 1.08 0.29 -2.02
C TYR A 183 0.01 -0.06 -0.98
N THR A 184 -0.52 -1.27 -1.03
CA THR A 184 -1.58 -1.74 -0.12
C THR A 184 -1.05 -2.48 1.12
N ALA A 185 0.27 -2.53 1.28
CA ALA A 185 0.94 -3.12 2.43
C ALA A 185 0.64 -2.32 3.70
N GLU A 186 0.85 -2.94 4.86
CA GLU A 186 0.61 -2.33 6.17
C GLU A 186 1.79 -1.44 6.57
N THR A 187 2.04 -0.41 5.77
CA THR A 187 3.13 0.55 5.95
C THR A 187 2.61 1.97 5.77
N ASP A 188 3.41 2.97 6.12
CA ASP A 188 3.06 4.36 5.88
C ASP A 188 3.19 4.76 4.39
N TYR A 189 3.56 3.83 3.51
CA TYR A 189 3.84 4.10 2.10
C TYR A 189 2.70 4.78 1.36
N TYR A 190 1.47 4.27 1.54
CA TYR A 190 0.31 4.84 0.88
C TYR A 190 0.06 6.29 1.34
N LYS A 191 0.31 6.62 2.62
CA LYS A 191 0.12 7.98 3.18
C LYS A 191 1.08 8.94 2.52
N VAL A 192 2.37 8.58 2.51
CA VAL A 192 3.44 9.39 1.95
C VAL A 192 3.24 9.58 0.45
N LEU A 193 2.95 8.51 -0.29
CA LEU A 193 2.73 8.59 -1.73
C LEU A 193 1.50 9.45 -2.06
N ASN A 194 0.36 9.22 -1.39
CA ASN A 194 -0.85 10.02 -1.63
C ASN A 194 -0.64 11.50 -1.31
N HIS A 195 0.02 11.81 -0.19
CA HIS A 195 0.36 13.18 0.17
C HIS A 195 1.25 13.84 -0.89
N GLN A 196 2.31 13.16 -1.32
CA GLN A 196 3.22 13.67 -2.34
C GLN A 196 2.57 13.84 -3.72
N LEU A 197 1.59 13.01 -4.08
CA LEU A 197 0.81 13.16 -5.30
C LEU A 197 -0.22 14.31 -5.21
N ALA A 198 -0.76 14.55 -4.03
CA ALA A 198 -1.72 15.63 -3.76
C ALA A 198 -1.06 17.02 -3.79
N VAL A 199 0.09 17.17 -3.12
CA VAL A 199 0.78 18.46 -2.86
C VAL A 199 1.55 18.99 -4.08
N VAL A 200 1.42 18.38 -5.26
CA VAL A 200 2.07 18.92 -6.49
C VAL A 200 1.44 20.25 -6.88
N HIS A 201 1.93 21.33 -6.26
CA HIS A 201 1.91 22.71 -6.73
C HIS A 201 2.87 22.82 -7.92
N GLU A 202 2.50 23.66 -8.88
CA GLU A 202 3.20 23.86 -10.15
C GLU A 202 4.66 24.36 -9.99
N ASP A 203 5.03 24.86 -8.82
CA ASP A 203 6.31 25.55 -8.59
C ASP A 203 7.29 24.85 -7.61
N SER A 204 7.01 23.63 -7.16
CA SER A 204 7.99 22.91 -6.31
C SER A 204 9.11 22.30 -7.17
N TRP A 205 10.05 23.15 -7.58
CA TRP A 205 11.34 22.78 -8.16
C TRP A 205 12.28 22.15 -7.14
N SER A 206 11.95 22.21 -5.84
CA SER A 206 12.74 21.65 -4.74
C SER A 206 12.68 20.13 -4.64
N ASP A 207 11.63 19.48 -5.17
CA ASP A 207 11.42 18.04 -5.01
C ASP A 207 12.28 17.16 -5.95
N GLY A 208 13.06 17.78 -6.84
CA GLY A 208 13.91 17.10 -7.82
C GLY A 208 13.11 16.40 -8.93
N LEU A 209 13.50 16.62 -10.20
CA LEU A 209 12.81 16.05 -11.36
C LEU A 209 12.69 14.51 -11.27
N GLU A 210 13.73 13.82 -10.82
CA GLU A 210 13.77 12.35 -10.74
C GLU A 210 12.73 11.76 -9.78
N ASN A 211 12.49 12.40 -8.64
CA ASN A 211 11.49 11.97 -7.65
C ASN A 211 10.07 12.08 -8.24
N ARG A 212 9.78 13.21 -8.89
CA ARG A 212 8.53 13.45 -9.62
C ARG A 212 8.29 12.37 -10.68
N PHE A 213 9.31 12.01 -11.45
CA PHE A 213 9.21 10.94 -12.45
C PHE A 213 8.99 9.57 -11.81
N GLY A 214 9.63 9.27 -10.68
CA GLY A 214 9.43 8.01 -9.94
C GLY A 214 7.98 7.80 -9.50
N ARG A 215 7.38 8.80 -8.84
CA ARG A 215 5.96 8.75 -8.41
C ARG A 215 5.00 8.60 -9.58
N ASN A 216 5.26 9.33 -10.68
CA ASN A 216 4.42 9.27 -11.87
C ASN A 216 4.49 7.89 -12.57
N LYS A 217 5.64 7.21 -12.52
CA LYS A 217 5.76 5.83 -13.01
C LYS A 217 4.94 4.85 -12.16
N ILE A 218 4.89 5.04 -10.84
CA ILE A 218 4.02 4.23 -9.95
C ILE A 218 2.55 4.40 -10.35
N LEU A 219 2.10 5.66 -10.50
CA LEU A 219 0.74 5.96 -10.91
C LEU A 219 0.42 5.29 -12.26
N THR A 220 1.32 5.39 -13.23
CA THR A 220 1.09 4.82 -14.55
C THR A 220 1.02 3.30 -14.55
N ILE A 221 1.90 2.62 -13.80
CA ILE A 221 1.81 1.17 -13.62
C ILE A 221 0.41 0.81 -13.12
N MET A 222 -0.04 1.45 -12.03
CA MET A 222 -1.33 1.16 -11.42
C MET A 222 -2.53 1.48 -12.30
N THR A 223 -2.46 2.54 -13.11
CA THR A 223 -3.62 2.97 -13.92
C THR A 223 -3.66 2.34 -15.31
N SER A 224 -2.52 1.93 -15.86
CA SER A 224 -2.41 1.62 -17.29
C SER A 224 -1.91 0.21 -17.59
N HIS A 225 -1.29 -0.49 -16.64
CA HIS A 225 -0.76 -1.83 -16.91
C HIS A 225 -1.90 -2.86 -17.09
N PRO A 226 -1.92 -3.64 -18.19
CA PRO A 226 -3.02 -4.58 -18.48
C PRO A 226 -3.30 -5.59 -17.36
N SER A 227 -2.27 -6.15 -16.72
CA SER A 227 -2.42 -7.10 -15.61
C SER A 227 -3.13 -6.53 -14.37
N LEU A 228 -3.23 -5.20 -14.24
CA LEU A 228 -3.92 -4.56 -13.12
C LEU A 228 -5.35 -4.11 -13.48
N SER A 229 -5.76 -4.30 -14.74
CA SER A 229 -7.12 -3.94 -15.20
C SER A 229 -8.22 -4.63 -14.41
N CYS A 230 -7.97 -5.86 -13.93
CA CYS A 230 -8.91 -6.62 -13.09
C CYS A 230 -9.20 -5.97 -11.73
N PHE A 231 -8.33 -5.07 -11.25
CA PHE A 231 -8.54 -4.30 -10.02
C PHE A 231 -9.23 -2.95 -10.26
N THR A 232 -9.50 -2.59 -11.51
CA THR A 232 -10.16 -1.33 -11.85
C THR A 232 -11.66 -1.41 -11.54
N PHE A 233 -12.20 -0.34 -10.96
CA PHE A 233 -13.63 -0.24 -10.65
C PHE A 233 -14.27 0.95 -11.35
N PHE A 234 -15.48 0.73 -11.88
CA PHE A 234 -16.36 1.74 -12.44
C PHE A 234 -17.76 1.62 -11.83
N GLY A 235 -18.41 2.76 -11.63
CA GLY A 235 -19.75 2.85 -11.07
C GLY A 235 -19.78 3.55 -9.72
N PHE A 236 -20.86 3.30 -8.99
CA PHE A 236 -21.20 4.06 -7.79
C PHE A 236 -20.38 3.62 -6.58
N THR A 237 -19.88 4.59 -5.82
CA THR A 237 -19.08 4.38 -4.61
C THR A 237 -19.36 5.46 -3.58
N TYR A 238 -18.95 5.19 -2.34
CA TYR A 238 -19.11 6.08 -1.21
C TYR A 238 -17.77 6.39 -0.56
N ARG A 239 -17.70 7.56 0.06
CA ARG A 239 -16.55 7.99 0.85
C ARG A 239 -17.00 8.73 2.10
N GLY A 240 -16.68 8.18 3.26
CA GLY A 240 -16.76 8.95 4.49
C GLY A 240 -15.44 9.64 4.78
N MET A 241 -15.51 10.87 5.29
CA MET A 241 -14.36 11.67 5.66
C MET A 241 -14.69 12.59 6.85
N ARG A 242 -13.67 12.93 7.63
CA ARG A 242 -13.70 14.08 8.56
C ARG A 242 -13.10 15.29 7.88
N VAL A 243 -13.87 16.36 7.71
CA VAL A 243 -13.50 17.55 6.95
C VAL A 243 -13.98 18.82 7.65
N THR A 244 -13.29 19.95 7.49
CA THR A 244 -13.77 21.25 8.01
C THR A 244 -14.94 21.75 7.15
N GLU A 245 -15.81 22.59 7.71
CA GLU A 245 -16.90 23.21 6.93
C GLU A 245 -16.38 23.99 5.72
N THR A 246 -15.26 24.71 5.87
CA THR A 246 -14.60 25.42 4.77
C THR A 246 -14.21 24.50 3.63
N ASN A 247 -13.58 23.35 3.91
CA ASN A 247 -13.19 22.40 2.87
C ASN A 247 -14.41 21.68 2.28
N LEU A 248 -15.43 21.38 3.10
CA LEU A 248 -16.68 20.78 2.61
C LEU A 248 -17.44 21.70 1.66
N SER A 249 -17.42 23.02 1.91
CA SER A 249 -18.07 24.02 1.04
C SER A 249 -17.50 24.05 -0.38
N GLN A 250 -16.29 23.50 -0.58
CA GLN A 250 -15.69 23.41 -1.91
C GLN A 250 -16.34 22.31 -2.77
N TYR A 251 -17.05 21.34 -2.17
CA TYR A 251 -17.73 20.28 -2.91
C TYR A 251 -19.09 20.76 -3.41
N VAL A 252 -19.30 20.66 -4.72
CA VAL A 252 -20.57 21.02 -5.35
C VAL A 252 -21.14 19.80 -6.06
N VAL A 253 -22.35 19.38 -5.68
CA VAL A 253 -23.02 18.22 -6.28
C VAL A 253 -23.16 18.44 -7.79
N GLY A 254 -22.83 17.41 -8.56
CA GLY A 254 -22.83 17.45 -10.02
C GLY A 254 -21.51 17.93 -10.64
N THR A 255 -20.52 18.37 -9.85
CA THR A 255 -19.20 18.70 -10.40
C THR A 255 -18.37 17.46 -10.74
N GLN A 256 -17.57 17.57 -11.80
CA GLN A 256 -16.56 16.57 -12.14
C GLN A 256 -15.29 16.83 -11.34
N LEU A 257 -14.78 15.77 -10.71
CA LEU A 257 -13.54 15.80 -9.94
C LEU A 257 -12.51 14.94 -10.65
N MET A 258 -11.27 15.42 -10.76
CA MET A 258 -10.14 14.61 -11.20
C MET A 258 -9.38 14.17 -9.98
N ASN A 259 -9.08 12.89 -9.95
CA ASN A 259 -8.38 12.29 -8.86
C ASN A 259 -6.87 12.54 -8.99
N LYS A 260 -6.25 13.10 -7.95
CA LYS A 260 -4.80 13.31 -7.86
C LYS A 260 -4.09 12.29 -6.96
N ALA A 261 -4.82 11.56 -6.13
CA ALA A 261 -4.28 10.54 -5.23
C ALA A 261 -5.05 9.22 -5.43
N PHE A 262 -4.80 8.18 -4.66
CA PHE A 262 -5.70 7.03 -4.68
C PHE A 262 -6.82 7.26 -3.67
N LEU A 263 -8.06 7.36 -4.14
CA LEU A 263 -9.19 7.68 -3.27
C LEU A 263 -9.56 6.50 -2.40
N SER A 264 -9.79 6.81 -1.13
CA SER A 264 -10.30 5.90 -0.13
C SER A 264 -11.81 5.74 -0.23
N THR A 265 -12.29 5.10 -1.29
CA THR A 265 -13.73 4.87 -1.49
C THR A 265 -14.09 3.41 -1.27
N SER A 266 -15.33 3.18 -0.82
CA SER A 266 -15.90 1.86 -0.62
C SER A 266 -17.22 1.74 -1.37
N LYS A 267 -17.46 0.58 -1.99
CA LYS A 267 -18.78 0.23 -2.55
C LYS A 267 -19.80 0.00 -1.44
N ASP A 268 -19.33 -0.40 -0.26
CA ASP A 268 -20.15 -0.57 0.93
C ASP A 268 -20.30 0.78 1.64
N ARG A 269 -21.54 1.26 1.65
CA ARG A 269 -21.92 2.51 2.31
C ARG A 269 -21.69 2.48 3.82
N GLN A 270 -21.90 1.35 4.50
CA GLN A 270 -21.72 1.27 5.95
C GLN A 270 -20.25 1.41 6.32
N ILE A 271 -19.36 0.78 5.54
CA ILE A 271 -17.91 0.96 5.67
C ILE A 271 -17.52 2.42 5.40
N ALA A 272 -18.09 3.04 4.37
CA ALA A 272 -17.83 4.46 4.13
C ALA A 272 -18.31 5.34 5.30
N GLU A 273 -19.52 5.09 5.81
CA GLU A 273 -20.07 5.84 6.95
C GLU A 273 -19.27 5.69 8.23
N SER A 274 -18.64 4.53 8.50
CA SER A 274 -17.82 4.37 9.69
C SER A 274 -16.64 5.35 9.70
N PHE A 275 -16.06 5.68 8.55
CA PHE A 275 -15.00 6.68 8.43
C PHE A 275 -15.48 8.12 8.68
N ALA A 276 -16.74 8.44 8.36
CA ALA A 276 -17.31 9.74 8.68
C ALA A 276 -17.68 9.86 10.17
N LYS A 277 -18.00 8.72 10.81
CA LYS A 277 -18.47 8.63 12.19
C LYS A 277 -17.35 8.44 13.22
N GLN A 278 -16.08 8.37 12.82
CA GLN A 278 -14.97 8.26 13.77
C GLN A 278 -14.97 9.48 14.71
N VAL A 279 -15.52 9.27 15.90
CA VAL A 279 -15.50 10.19 17.03
C VAL A 279 -14.20 9.90 17.78
N GLU A 280 -13.12 10.55 17.39
CA GLU A 280 -12.18 10.92 18.43
C GLU A 280 -12.74 12.20 19.06
N GLU A 281 -12.64 12.31 20.38
CA GLU A 281 -12.87 13.54 21.16
C GLU A 281 -11.80 14.60 20.83
N THR A 282 -11.43 14.73 19.55
CA THR A 282 -10.52 15.73 19.06
C THR A 282 -11.33 16.98 18.79
N ASN A 283 -11.00 18.03 19.52
CA ASN A 283 -11.54 19.38 19.36
C ASN A 283 -10.98 20.02 18.06
N ASP A 284 -10.90 19.25 16.97
CA ASP A 284 -10.20 19.57 15.72
C ASP A 284 -11.04 20.40 14.73
N GLY A 285 -12.29 20.71 15.09
CA GLY A 285 -13.22 21.50 14.28
C GLY A 285 -13.68 20.80 13.01
N LYS A 286 -13.48 19.48 12.87
CA LYS A 286 -13.93 18.72 11.69
C LYS A 286 -15.29 18.07 11.91
N ILE A 287 -16.08 18.03 10.85
CA ILE A 287 -17.38 17.36 10.78
C ILE A 287 -17.27 16.09 9.92
N GLY A 288 -18.12 15.11 10.22
CA GLY A 288 -18.27 13.92 9.39
C GLY A 288 -19.06 14.24 8.11
N ALA A 289 -18.53 13.88 6.95
CA ALA A 289 -19.19 14.02 5.66
C ALA A 289 -19.19 12.68 4.91
N LEU A 290 -20.32 12.36 4.27
CA LEU A 290 -20.46 11.21 3.37
C LEU A 290 -20.68 11.72 1.95
N CYS A 291 -19.73 11.47 1.07
CA CYS A 291 -19.81 11.80 -0.34
C CYS A 291 -20.10 10.55 -1.17
N SER A 292 -20.97 10.70 -2.17
CA SER A 292 -21.24 9.67 -3.16
C SER A 292 -20.66 10.06 -4.52
N TYR A 293 -20.01 9.12 -5.20
CA TYR A 293 -19.39 9.36 -6.49
C TYR A 293 -19.82 8.31 -7.51
N ASP A 294 -19.91 8.74 -8.77
CA ASP A 294 -20.01 7.85 -9.92
C ASP A 294 -18.65 7.85 -10.65
N ILE A 295 -17.88 6.78 -10.47
CA ILE A 295 -16.55 6.64 -11.06
C ILE A 295 -16.73 6.23 -12.53
N ARG A 296 -16.33 7.14 -13.44
CA ARG A 296 -16.40 6.94 -14.88
C ARG A 296 -15.01 6.92 -15.51
N ASN A 297 -14.86 6.09 -16.56
CA ASN A 297 -13.68 6.12 -17.41
C ASN A 297 -13.82 7.13 -18.56
N ASN A 298 -13.69 8.42 -18.28
CA ASN A 298 -13.52 9.41 -19.35
C ASN A 298 -12.03 9.63 -19.65
N ARG A 299 -11.31 8.55 -20.00
CA ARG A 299 -9.93 8.66 -20.49
C ARG A 299 -9.85 9.26 -21.90
N SER A 300 -10.99 9.43 -22.58
CA SER A 300 -11.16 10.20 -23.82
C SER A 300 -11.03 11.70 -23.58
#